data_AF-A0A327JNR8-F1
#
_entry.id   AF-A0A327JNR8-F1
#
_cell.length_a   1.000
_cell.length_b   1.000
_cell.length_c   1.000
_cell.angle_alpha   90.00
_cell.angle_beta   90.00
_cell.angle_gamma   90.00
#
_symmetry.space_group_name_H-M   'P 1'
#
loop_
_entity.id
_entity.type
_entity.pdbx_description
1 polymer ?
#
loop_
_entity_poly.entity_id
_entity_poly.type
_entity_poly.pdbx_seq_one_letter_code
_entity_poly.pdbx_strand_id
1 'polypeptide(L)'
;MFQDTGGLPIAGGALMAMVLYGGVSLFVTGPVIAERTIEKSNWAARCDGFIRAEIKADEPEAPHIPKLGCNAIFGLYGRAGQEYCRVHGHHFDNNILTQTLEAAQKAKRAARKKRMDYAAAHAGSRCDCAVTMTLEKRRTDFALYAGTLRLVVPRSVKALQSELKSALNSPECAAKGS
;
A
#
# COMPACT_ATOMS: atom_id res chain seq x y z
N MET A 1 38.94 45.22 -40.89
CA MET A 1 37.62 44.67 -40.54
C MET A 1 37.61 44.53 -39.03
N PHE A 2 37.09 45.55 -38.34
CA PHE A 2 37.08 45.63 -36.88
C PHE A 2 36.01 44.67 -36.36
N GLN A 3 36.41 43.67 -35.57
CA GLN A 3 35.47 42.85 -34.81
C GLN A 3 35.13 43.58 -33.52
N ASP A 4 33.89 44.10 -33.47
CA ASP A 4 33.26 44.66 -32.28
C ASP A 4 33.30 43.65 -31.12
N THR A 5 34.20 43.89 -30.18
CA THR A 5 34.31 43.19 -28.89
C THR A 5 33.70 44.06 -27.79
N GLY A 6 32.48 44.55 -28.04
CA GLY A 6 31.74 45.48 -27.18
C GLY A 6 30.47 44.93 -26.53
N GLY A 7 30.27 43.60 -26.52
CA GLY A 7 29.03 42.96 -26.09
C GLY A 7 29.18 42.00 -24.90
N LEU A 8 29.39 42.55 -23.71
CA LEU A 8 28.99 42.02 -22.38
C LEU A 8 29.47 40.59 -21.97
N PRO A 9 30.51 40.46 -21.11
CA PRO A 9 30.70 39.24 -20.28
C PRO A 9 29.52 38.96 -19.32
N ILE A 10 28.60 39.91 -19.17
CA ILE A 10 27.39 39.82 -18.36
C ILE A 10 26.37 38.84 -18.97
N ALA A 11 26.32 38.68 -20.30
CA ALA A 11 25.37 37.76 -20.93
C ALA A 11 25.71 36.29 -20.67
N GLY A 12 27.00 35.93 -20.70
CA GLY A 12 27.47 34.57 -20.36
C GLY A 12 27.34 34.26 -18.88
N GLY A 13 27.67 35.23 -18.01
CA GLY A 13 27.52 35.11 -16.56
C GLY A 13 26.05 35.00 -16.12
N ALA A 14 25.14 35.77 -16.73
CA ALA A 14 23.71 35.71 -16.43
C ALA A 14 23.06 34.38 -16.89
N LEU A 15 23.48 33.83 -18.03
CA LEU A 15 23.04 32.51 -18.46
C LEU A 15 23.55 31.41 -17.53
N MET A 16 24.83 31.45 -17.13
CA MET A 16 25.36 30.51 -16.15
C MET A 16 24.70 30.66 -14.77
N ALA A 17 24.41 31.89 -14.34
CA ALA A 17 23.69 32.15 -13.09
C ALA A 17 22.24 31.67 -13.17
N MET A 18 21.54 31.80 -14.31
CA MET A 18 20.21 31.23 -14.50
C MET A 18 20.22 29.70 -14.59
N VAL A 19 21.25 29.10 -15.20
CA VAL A 19 21.43 27.65 -15.24
C VAL A 19 21.81 27.10 -13.87
N LEU A 20 22.63 27.81 -13.10
CA LEU A 20 23.00 27.44 -11.73
C LEU A 20 21.84 27.66 -10.77
N TYR A 21 21.15 28.81 -10.84
CA TYR A 21 19.97 29.09 -10.01
C TYR A 21 18.81 28.17 -10.38
N GLY A 22 18.58 27.94 -11.67
CA GLY A 22 17.62 26.98 -12.18
C GLY A 22 18.00 25.57 -11.76
N GLY A 23 19.27 25.16 -11.90
CA GLY A 23 19.77 23.85 -11.50
C GLY A 23 19.67 23.62 -9.99
N VAL A 24 20.08 24.57 -9.16
CA VAL A 24 20.00 24.51 -7.70
C VAL A 24 18.54 24.55 -7.24
N SER A 25 17.72 25.44 -7.82
CA SER A 25 16.29 25.46 -7.55
C SER A 25 15.63 24.15 -7.97
N LEU A 26 16.00 23.54 -9.09
CA LEU A 26 15.47 22.23 -9.52
C LEU A 26 15.87 21.09 -8.57
N PHE A 27 17.10 21.13 -8.04
CA PHE A 27 17.58 20.15 -7.08
C PHE A 27 16.92 20.27 -5.70
N VAL A 28 16.54 21.48 -5.29
CA VAL A 28 15.93 21.78 -3.98
C VAL A 28 14.39 21.79 -4.03
N THR A 29 13.77 22.34 -5.08
CA THR A 29 12.30 22.41 -5.25
C THR A 29 11.69 21.17 -5.90
N GLY A 30 12.46 20.40 -6.66
CA GLY A 30 12.01 19.14 -7.26
C GLY A 30 11.44 18.15 -6.23
N PRO A 31 12.14 17.85 -5.12
CA PRO A 31 11.63 16.98 -4.05
C PRO A 31 10.33 17.51 -3.44
N VAL A 32 10.27 18.81 -3.13
CA VAL A 32 9.10 19.45 -2.49
C VAL A 32 7.86 19.41 -3.38
N ILE A 33 8.03 19.62 -4.69
CA ILE A 33 6.92 19.56 -5.65
C ILE A 33 6.47 18.12 -5.85
N ALA A 34 7.39 17.17 -5.88
CA ALA A 34 7.06 15.76 -6.01
C ALA A 34 6.32 15.24 -4.77
N GLU A 35 6.78 15.57 -3.56
CA GLU A 35 6.09 15.30 -2.29
C GLU A 35 4.67 15.86 -2.30
N ARG A 36 4.49 17.14 -2.63
CA ARG A 36 3.14 17.75 -2.73
C ARG A 36 2.26 17.11 -3.81
N THR A 37 2.86 16.64 -4.89
CA THR A 37 2.11 15.96 -5.96
C THR A 37 1.63 14.59 -5.51
N ILE A 38 2.48 13.86 -4.77
CA ILE A 38 2.14 12.56 -4.16
C ILE A 38 1.10 12.73 -3.05
N GLU A 39 1.26 13.74 -2.20
CA GLU A 39 0.30 14.09 -1.15
C GLU A 39 -1.08 14.41 -1.74
N LYS A 40 -1.13 15.27 -2.78
CA LYS A 40 -2.37 15.57 -3.51
C LYS A 40 -2.99 14.36 -4.22
N SER A 41 -2.18 13.35 -4.56
CA SER A 41 -2.70 12.11 -5.15
C SER A 41 -3.42 11.21 -4.13
N ASN A 42 -3.37 11.58 -2.84
CA ASN A 42 -3.87 10.79 -1.72
C ASN A 42 -3.27 9.36 -1.71
N TRP A 43 -1.98 9.26 -2.05
CA TRP A 43 -1.28 7.99 -2.17
C TRP A 43 -1.29 7.21 -0.86
N ALA A 44 -1.04 7.86 0.28
CA ALA A 44 -1.00 7.21 1.58
C ALA A 44 -2.30 6.43 1.89
N ALA A 45 -3.45 7.06 1.69
CA ALA A 45 -4.74 6.40 1.92
C ALA A 45 -5.01 5.25 0.92
N ARG A 46 -4.64 5.42 -0.35
CA ARG A 46 -4.80 4.34 -1.35
C ARG A 46 -3.84 3.18 -1.12
N CYS A 47 -2.62 3.47 -0.70
CA CYS A 47 -1.59 2.49 -0.43
C CYS A 47 -1.99 1.59 0.75
N ASP A 48 -2.53 2.15 1.83
CA ASP A 48 -3.13 1.38 2.92
C ASP A 48 -4.27 0.48 2.41
N GLY A 49 -5.13 1.01 1.53
CA GLY A 49 -6.16 0.23 0.85
C GLY A 49 -5.62 -0.94 0.02
N PHE A 50 -4.53 -0.73 -0.73
CA PHE A 50 -3.90 -1.77 -1.54
C PHE A 50 -3.25 -2.87 -0.68
N ILE A 51 -2.51 -2.49 0.37
CA ILE A 51 -1.88 -3.44 1.28
C ILE A 51 -2.96 -4.27 1.98
N ARG A 52 -4.04 -3.65 2.46
CA ARG A 52 -5.17 -4.38 3.06
C ARG A 52 -5.86 -5.30 2.07
N ALA A 53 -5.98 -4.91 0.81
CA ALA A 53 -6.58 -5.75 -0.24
C ALA A 53 -5.68 -6.94 -0.57
N GLU A 54 -4.36 -6.74 -0.64
CA GLU A 54 -3.36 -7.79 -0.86
C GLU A 54 -3.37 -8.80 0.28
N ILE A 55 -3.34 -8.34 1.54
CA ILE A 55 -3.39 -9.24 2.71
C ILE A 55 -4.71 -10.04 2.74
N LYS A 56 -5.82 -9.43 2.33
CA LYS A 56 -7.10 -10.14 2.20
C LYS A 56 -7.11 -11.14 1.04
N ALA A 57 -6.35 -10.89 -0.03
CA ALA A 57 -6.28 -11.77 -1.18
C ALA A 57 -5.36 -12.98 -0.91
N ASP A 58 -4.26 -12.77 -0.19
CA ASP A 58 -3.36 -13.83 0.28
C ASP A 58 -3.90 -14.61 1.48
N GLU A 59 -5.07 -14.21 1.98
CA GLU A 59 -5.75 -14.91 3.05
C GLU A 59 -6.19 -16.29 2.56
N PRO A 60 -5.68 -17.39 3.15
CA PRO A 60 -6.17 -18.72 2.81
C PRO A 60 -7.66 -18.78 3.14
N GLU A 61 -8.45 -19.29 2.20
CA GLU A 61 -9.90 -19.43 2.36
C GLU A 61 -10.17 -20.14 3.69
N ALA A 62 -11.01 -19.51 4.52
CA ALA A 62 -11.22 -20.01 5.87
C ALA A 62 -11.73 -21.46 5.76
N PRO A 63 -11.03 -22.44 6.37
CA PRO A 63 -11.47 -23.83 6.28
C PRO A 63 -12.90 -23.90 6.78
N HIS A 64 -13.79 -24.47 5.96
CA HIS A 64 -15.18 -24.66 6.33
C HIS A 64 -15.22 -25.72 7.42
N ILE A 65 -15.16 -25.29 8.67
CA ILE A 65 -15.22 -26.18 9.82
C ILE A 65 -16.71 -26.48 10.06
N PRO A 66 -17.17 -27.71 9.81
CA PRO A 66 -18.55 -28.06 10.07
C PRO A 66 -18.82 -27.92 11.57
N LYS A 67 -19.90 -27.24 11.93
CA LYS A 67 -20.39 -27.23 13.31
C LYS A 67 -20.86 -28.65 13.62
N LEU A 68 -20.25 -29.34 14.56
CA LEU A 68 -20.63 -30.70 14.97
C LEU A 68 -21.82 -30.72 15.97
N GLY A 69 -22.65 -29.67 15.97
CA GLY A 69 -23.76 -29.55 16.90
C GLY A 69 -24.90 -30.51 16.56
N CYS A 70 -25.78 -30.75 17.53
CA CYS A 70 -26.94 -31.64 17.34
C CYS A 70 -27.77 -31.24 16.11
N ASN A 71 -27.96 -29.93 15.88
CA ASN A 71 -28.68 -29.42 14.71
C ASN A 71 -27.99 -29.69 13.36
N ALA A 72 -26.66 -29.86 13.32
CA ALA A 72 -25.96 -30.18 12.08
C ALA A 72 -26.15 -31.65 11.68
N ILE A 73 -26.32 -32.53 12.67
CA ILE A 73 -26.54 -33.98 12.46
C ILE A 73 -28.03 -34.26 12.25
N PHE A 74 -28.89 -33.70 13.10
CA PHE A 74 -30.32 -34.02 13.14
C PHE A 74 -31.23 -32.96 12.51
N GLY A 75 -30.71 -31.80 12.12
CA GLY A 75 -31.52 -30.73 11.51
C GLY A 75 -32.13 -31.11 10.16
N LEU A 76 -31.53 -32.08 9.46
CA LEU A 76 -32.06 -32.66 8.21
C LEU A 76 -33.35 -33.46 8.43
N TYR A 77 -33.64 -33.92 9.66
CA TYR A 77 -34.86 -34.68 9.99
C TYR A 77 -36.07 -33.78 10.33
N GLY A 78 -35.97 -32.47 10.08
CA GLY A 78 -37.06 -31.52 10.30
C GLY A 78 -37.47 -31.39 11.78
N ARG A 79 -38.77 -31.26 12.04
CA ARG A 79 -39.31 -31.00 13.39
C ARG A 79 -38.94 -32.08 14.41
N ALA A 80 -38.90 -33.35 14.00
CA ALA A 80 -38.59 -34.46 14.90
C ALA A 80 -37.13 -34.41 15.39
N GLY A 81 -36.19 -34.07 14.50
CA GLY A 81 -34.79 -33.88 14.86
C GLY A 81 -34.57 -32.68 15.78
N GLN A 82 -35.31 -31.59 15.58
CA GLN A 82 -35.26 -30.42 16.47
C GLN A 82 -35.74 -30.74 17.88
N GLU A 83 -36.82 -31.51 18.02
CA GLU A 83 -37.33 -31.90 19.34
C GLU A 83 -36.32 -32.80 20.07
N TYR A 84 -35.68 -33.72 19.36
CA TYR A 84 -34.60 -34.54 19.90
C TYR A 84 -33.42 -33.69 20.38
N CYS A 85 -33.00 -32.70 19.58
CA CYS A 85 -31.94 -31.77 19.97
C CYS A 85 -32.34 -30.84 21.11
N ARG A 86 -33.62 -30.52 21.28
CA ARG A 86 -34.10 -29.74 22.42
C ARG A 86 -33.91 -30.49 23.75
N VAL A 87 -34.11 -31.80 23.73
CA VAL A 87 -33.99 -32.65 24.93
C VAL A 87 -32.54 -33.11 25.16
N HIS A 88 -31.83 -33.53 24.11
CA HIS A 88 -30.51 -34.17 24.21
C HIS A 88 -29.34 -33.36 23.65
N GLY A 89 -29.60 -32.17 23.08
CA GLY A 89 -28.57 -31.37 22.38
C GLY A 89 -27.41 -30.94 23.27
N HIS A 90 -27.63 -30.76 24.58
CA HIS A 90 -26.60 -30.36 25.52
C HIS A 90 -25.43 -31.37 25.62
N HIS A 91 -25.65 -32.65 25.32
CA HIS A 91 -24.59 -33.65 25.27
C HIS A 91 -23.71 -33.54 24.02
N PHE A 92 -24.27 -33.06 22.92
CA PHE A 92 -23.55 -32.87 21.65
C PHE A 92 -22.81 -31.53 21.62
N ASP A 93 -23.42 -30.48 22.17
CA ASP A 93 -22.83 -29.13 22.16
C ASP A 93 -21.71 -28.98 23.19
N ASN A 94 -21.76 -29.68 24.32
CA ASN A 94 -20.74 -29.62 25.38
C ASN A 94 -19.64 -30.69 25.28
N ASN A 95 -19.47 -31.32 24.10
CA ASN A 95 -18.43 -32.33 23.91
C ASN A 95 -17.02 -31.69 23.91
N ILE A 96 -16.01 -32.42 24.37
CA ILE A 96 -14.59 -32.04 24.25
C ILE A 96 -14.22 -31.69 22.80
N LEU A 97 -14.79 -32.40 21.82
CA LEU A 97 -14.55 -32.09 20.40
C LEU A 97 -15.01 -30.67 20.02
N THR A 98 -16.22 -30.25 20.42
CA THR A 98 -16.74 -28.91 20.07
C THR A 98 -15.94 -27.83 20.78
N GLN A 99 -15.58 -28.03 22.06
CA GLN A 99 -14.75 -27.10 22.81
C GLN A 99 -13.36 -26.91 22.20
N THR A 100 -12.70 -28.01 21.78
CA THR A 100 -11.37 -27.93 21.14
C THR A 100 -11.44 -27.25 19.77
N LEU A 101 -12.49 -27.49 18.99
CA LEU A 101 -12.75 -26.83 17.72
C LEU A 101 -12.97 -25.31 17.90
N GLU A 102 -13.77 -24.91 18.88
CA GLU A 102 -13.99 -23.49 19.20
C GLU A 102 -12.71 -22.80 19.67
N ALA A 103 -11.94 -23.46 20.55
CA ALA A 103 -10.65 -22.95 21.01
C ALA A 103 -9.66 -22.79 19.85
N ALA A 104 -9.57 -23.78 18.96
CA ALA A 104 -8.74 -23.72 17.76
C ALA A 104 -9.19 -22.60 16.81
N GLN A 105 -10.50 -22.41 16.65
CA GLN A 105 -11.05 -21.33 15.82
C GLN A 105 -10.76 -19.96 16.43
N LYS A 106 -10.90 -19.80 17.74
CA LYS A 106 -10.56 -18.58 18.45
C LYS A 106 -9.07 -18.26 18.35
N ALA A 107 -8.20 -19.27 18.49
CA ALA A 107 -6.76 -19.14 18.29
C ALA A 107 -6.42 -18.70 16.86
N LYS A 108 -7.05 -19.32 15.84
CA LYS A 108 -6.90 -18.92 14.43
C LYS A 108 -7.34 -17.47 14.19
N ARG A 109 -8.50 -17.06 14.73
CA ARG A 109 -9.01 -15.68 14.62
C ARG A 109 -8.07 -14.68 15.31
N ALA A 110 -7.54 -15.03 16.48
CA ALA A 110 -6.58 -14.18 17.19
C ALA A 110 -5.27 -14.04 16.43
N ALA A 111 -4.72 -15.14 15.89
CA ALA A 111 -3.53 -15.12 15.06
C ALA A 111 -3.75 -14.31 13.77
N ARG A 112 -4.90 -14.48 13.12
CA ARG A 112 -5.31 -13.68 11.94
C ARG A 112 -5.35 -12.20 12.28
N LYS A 113 -6.00 -11.82 13.38
CA LYS A 113 -6.07 -10.43 13.82
C LYS A 113 -4.68 -9.85 14.06
N LYS A 114 -3.80 -10.58 14.77
CA LYS A 114 -2.41 -10.15 14.99
C LYS A 114 -1.65 -9.93 13.69
N ARG A 115 -1.80 -10.81 12.68
CA ARG A 115 -1.18 -10.62 11.36
C ARG A 115 -1.68 -9.36 10.65
N MET A 116 -2.98 -9.12 10.70
CA MET A 116 -3.59 -7.91 10.13
C MET A 116 -3.11 -6.64 10.82
N ASP A 117 -3.06 -6.66 12.17
CA ASP A 117 -2.59 -5.53 12.97
C ASP A 117 -1.10 -5.25 12.71
N TYR A 118 -0.28 -6.31 12.62
CA TYR A 118 1.15 -6.18 12.27
C TYR A 118 1.34 -5.61 10.87
N ALA A 119 0.64 -6.15 9.87
CA ALA A 119 0.76 -5.68 8.50
C ALA A 119 0.22 -4.26 8.32
N ALA A 120 -0.83 -3.87 9.06
CA ALA A 120 -1.32 -2.49 9.10
C ALA A 120 -0.30 -1.54 9.76
N ALA A 121 0.37 -1.96 10.84
CA ALA A 121 1.42 -1.17 11.48
C ALA A 121 2.61 -0.89 10.55
N HIS A 122 2.94 -1.85 9.67
CA HIS A 122 4.03 -1.73 8.70
C HIS A 122 3.58 -1.22 7.33
N ALA A 123 2.29 -0.96 7.13
CA ALA A 123 1.77 -0.43 5.87
C ALA A 123 2.40 0.94 5.55
N GLY A 124 2.51 1.81 6.55
CA GLY A 124 3.11 3.14 6.40
C GLY A 124 4.56 3.08 5.91
N SER A 125 5.41 2.25 6.54
CA SER A 125 6.82 2.13 6.15
C SER A 125 7.01 1.58 4.73
N ARG A 126 6.14 0.67 4.28
CA ARG A 126 6.14 0.16 2.91
C ARG A 126 5.69 1.23 1.91
N CYS A 127 4.65 2.00 2.24
CA CYS A 127 4.17 3.10 1.41
C CYS A 127 5.22 4.21 1.27
N ASP A 128 5.90 4.57 2.36
CA ASP A 128 6.97 5.57 2.36
C ASP A 128 8.22 5.09 1.60
N CYS A 129 8.53 3.79 1.68
CA CYS A 129 9.57 3.19 0.86
C CYS A 129 9.25 3.34 -0.64
N ALA A 130 8.02 3.02 -1.05
CA ALA A 130 7.60 3.12 -2.45
C ALA A 130 7.71 4.57 -2.98
N VAL A 131 7.35 5.55 -2.13
CA VAL A 131 7.51 6.98 -2.43
C VAL A 131 8.98 7.32 -2.61
N THR A 132 9.82 6.98 -1.63
CA THR A 132 11.26 7.29 -1.66
C THR A 132 11.93 6.69 -2.90
N MET A 133 11.66 5.41 -3.18
CA MET A 133 12.19 4.70 -4.35
C MET A 133 11.76 5.34 -5.67
N THR A 134 10.51 5.77 -5.76
CA THR A 134 9.97 6.41 -6.97
C THR A 134 10.55 7.81 -7.14
N LEU A 135 10.72 8.56 -6.05
CA LEU A 135 11.34 9.88 -6.05
C LEU A 135 12.81 9.82 -6.45
N GLU A 136 13.58 8.86 -5.94
CA GLU A 136 14.98 8.67 -6.31
C GLU A 136 15.12 8.31 -7.80
N LYS A 137 14.33 7.36 -8.30
CA LYS A 137 14.38 6.94 -9.71
C LYS A 137 13.91 8.00 -10.70
N ARG A 138 12.98 8.87 -10.30
CA ARG A 138 12.31 9.83 -11.21
C ARG A 138 12.61 11.30 -10.87
N ARG A 139 13.65 11.57 -10.08
CA ARG A 139 14.01 12.92 -9.64
C ARG A 139 14.13 13.92 -10.80
N THR A 140 14.74 13.50 -11.91
CA THR A 140 14.93 14.31 -13.12
C THR A 140 13.62 14.63 -13.84
N ASP A 141 12.67 13.69 -13.87
CA ASP A 141 11.38 13.88 -14.52
C ASP A 141 10.51 14.86 -13.75
N PHE A 142 10.53 14.77 -12.41
CA PHE A 142 9.84 15.73 -11.55
C PHE A 142 10.48 17.11 -11.60
N ALA A 143 11.81 17.17 -11.66
CA ALA A 143 12.53 18.43 -11.88
C ALA A 143 12.12 19.05 -13.21
N LEU A 144 12.08 18.28 -14.30
CA LEU A 144 11.67 18.80 -15.62
C LEU A 144 10.20 19.23 -15.64
N TYR A 145 9.31 18.49 -14.98
CA TYR A 145 7.90 18.87 -14.80
C TYR A 145 7.75 20.19 -14.04
N ALA A 146 8.52 20.38 -12.97
CA ALA A 146 8.55 21.62 -12.19
C ALA A 146 9.14 22.79 -12.98
N GLY A 147 10.28 22.58 -13.64
CA GLY A 147 11.00 23.58 -14.41
C GLY A 147 10.26 24.06 -15.65
N THR A 148 9.44 23.20 -16.25
CA THR A 148 8.58 23.56 -17.39
C THR A 148 7.28 24.25 -16.97
N LEU A 149 7.12 24.68 -15.71
CA LEU A 149 5.89 25.27 -15.18
C LEU A 149 4.65 24.41 -15.49
N ARG A 150 4.81 23.07 -15.51
CA ARG A 150 3.77 22.10 -15.86
C ARG A 150 3.27 22.16 -17.32
N LEU A 151 3.95 22.85 -18.23
CA LEU A 151 3.61 22.83 -19.65
C LEU A 151 3.84 21.45 -20.28
N VAL A 152 4.83 20.69 -19.80
CA VAL A 152 5.13 19.34 -20.28
C VAL A 152 4.85 18.36 -19.16
N VAL A 153 3.83 17.51 -19.30
CA VAL A 153 3.54 16.43 -18.34
C VAL A 153 4.26 15.15 -18.81
N PRO A 154 5.39 14.76 -18.18
CA PRO A 154 6.09 13.55 -18.58
C PRO A 154 5.25 12.31 -18.27
N ARG A 155 5.50 11.21 -19.00
CA ARG A 155 4.77 9.94 -18.81
C ARG A 155 4.86 9.42 -17.37
N SER A 156 5.97 9.67 -16.68
CA SER A 156 6.19 9.31 -15.28
C SER A 156 5.21 9.97 -14.31
N VAL A 157 4.76 11.21 -14.58
CA VAL A 157 3.71 11.87 -13.76
C VAL A 157 2.33 11.29 -14.06
N LYS A 158 2.04 10.93 -15.31
CA LYS A 158 0.77 10.27 -15.69
C LYS A 158 0.68 8.84 -15.16
N ALA A 159 1.78 8.10 -15.17
CA ALA A 159 1.90 6.72 -14.71
C ALA A 159 2.33 6.60 -13.23
N LEU A 160 2.28 7.70 -12.48
CA LEU A 160 2.80 7.76 -11.11
C LEU A 160 2.17 6.70 -10.20
N GLN A 161 0.87 6.44 -10.33
CA GLN A 161 0.20 5.42 -9.52
C GLN A 161 0.65 4.00 -9.84
N SER A 162 0.83 3.65 -11.12
CA SER A 162 1.32 2.32 -11.50
C SER A 162 2.77 2.12 -11.07
N GLU A 163 3.58 3.17 -11.15
CA GLU A 163 4.97 3.16 -10.71
C GLU A 163 5.07 3.00 -9.19
N LEU A 164 4.29 3.77 -8.42
CA LEU A 164 4.23 3.63 -6.96
C LEU A 164 3.74 2.25 -6.53
N LYS A 165 2.75 1.69 -7.22
CA LYS A 165 2.29 0.31 -6.98
C LYS A 165 3.38 -0.72 -7.33
N SER A 166 4.10 -0.52 -8.43
CA SER A 166 5.23 -1.39 -8.80
C SER A 166 6.37 -1.31 -7.78
N ALA A 167 6.69 -0.11 -7.29
CA ALA A 167 7.70 0.10 -6.26
C ALA A 167 7.29 -0.50 -4.91
N LEU A 168 6.01 -0.43 -4.54
CA LEU A 168 5.47 -1.07 -3.33
C LEU A 168 5.68 -2.59 -3.31
N ASN A 169 5.57 -3.22 -4.48
CA ASN A 169 5.73 -4.66 -4.66
C ASN A 169 7.18 -5.08 -4.91
N SER A 170 8.12 -4.12 -4.94
CA SER A 170 9.54 -4.43 -5.07
C SER A 170 10.05 -5.14 -3.80
N PRO A 171 11.03 -6.07 -3.92
CA PRO A 171 11.54 -6.81 -2.77
C PRO A 171 12.16 -5.89 -1.70
N GLU A 172 12.72 -4.76 -2.11
CA GLU A 172 13.32 -3.75 -1.23
C GLU A 172 12.28 -3.10 -0.31
N CYS A 173 11.09 -2.80 -0.83
CA CYS A 173 10.00 -2.23 -0.03
C CYS A 173 9.13 -3.30 0.65
N ALA A 174 9.07 -4.51 0.10
CA ALA A 174 8.41 -5.64 0.76
C ALA A 174 9.15 -6.03 2.05
N ALA A 175 10.49 -6.05 2.04
CA ALA A 175 11.32 -6.38 3.20
C ALA A 175 11.24 -5.34 4.34
N LYS A 176 10.92 -4.07 4.04
CA LYS A 176 10.76 -3.01 5.06
C LYS A 176 9.48 -3.13 5.91
N GLY A 177 8.59 -4.07 5.57
CA GLY A 177 7.37 -4.33 6.34
C GLY A 177 7.20 -5.77 6.82
N SER A 178 8.26 -6.59 6.74
CA SER A 178 8.30 -7.95 7.29
C SER A 178 8.97 -7.98 8.67
#